data_AF-A0A0F8Z1A8-F1
#
_entry.id   AF-A0A0F8Z1A8-F1
#
_cell.length_a   1.000
_cell.length_b   1.000
_cell.length_c   1.000
_cell.angle_alpha   90.00
_cell.angle_beta   90.00
_cell.angle_gamma   90.00
#
_symmetry.space_group_name_H-M   'P 1'
#
loop_
_entity.id
_entity.type
_entity.pdbx_description
1 polymer ?
#
loop_
_entity_poly.entity_id
_entity_poly.type
_entity_poly.pdbx_seq_one_letter_code
_entity_poly.pdbx_strand_id
1 'polypeptide(L)'
;NSWIEWMKKELEKADYKDMKLVSVVYGDDLSDKSYREAMGLFKSHPNLRGIISPTTVGIAATGKALEDTGKAGKIELTGLGLPSEMKQYIKNGTCREMSLWNPIDLGYSATYIAYKLVMGDFSGKKGEVMKVGRMGDIRIGDGNVAIMSEPYVFNKDNIDKFAAIY
;
A
#
# COMPACT_ATOMS: atom_id res chain seq x y z
N ASN A 1 4.37 0.47 -13.08
CA ASN A 1 3.69 0.63 -11.77
C ASN A 1 4.30 1.87 -11.17
N SER A 2 3.54 2.95 -11.07
CA SER A 2 4.06 4.29 -10.74
C SER A 2 4.71 4.36 -9.35
N TRP A 3 4.22 3.60 -8.35
CA TRP A 3 4.85 3.57 -7.03
C TRP A 3 6.25 2.97 -7.09
N ILE A 4 6.45 1.89 -7.85
CA ILE A 4 7.78 1.28 -8.02
C ILE A 4 8.74 2.23 -8.74
N GLU A 5 8.25 2.98 -9.74
CA GLU A 5 9.04 4.00 -10.43
C GLU A 5 9.50 5.10 -9.47
N TRP A 6 8.60 5.62 -8.64
CA TRP A 6 8.96 6.62 -7.63
C TRP A 6 9.87 6.07 -6.53
N MET A 7 9.66 4.84 -6.06
CA MET A 7 10.57 4.19 -5.10
C MET A 7 11.98 4.03 -5.67
N LYS A 8 12.12 3.66 -6.95
CA LYS A 8 13.42 3.57 -7.61
C LYS A 8 14.13 4.91 -7.64
N LYS A 9 13.42 5.98 -7.99
CA LYS A 9 13.95 7.35 -7.97
C LYS A 9 14.33 7.79 -6.56
N GLU A 10 13.51 7.46 -5.57
CA GLU A 10 13.77 7.79 -4.17
C GLU A 10 15.04 7.12 -3.65
N LEU A 11 15.28 5.85 -4.04
CA LEU A 11 16.50 5.10 -3.70
C LEU A 11 17.79 5.71 -4.25
N GLU A 12 17.74 6.66 -5.19
CA GLU A 12 18.93 7.38 -5.68
C GLU A 12 19.45 8.42 -4.68
N LYS A 13 18.69 8.77 -3.64
CA LYS A 13 19.10 9.73 -2.63
C LYS A 13 20.24 9.20 -1.75
N ALA A 14 21.08 10.11 -1.26
CA ALA A 14 22.24 9.80 -0.43
C ALA A 14 21.89 8.99 0.84
N ASP A 15 20.71 9.22 1.41
CA ASP A 15 20.21 8.50 2.60
C ASP A 15 20.03 7.00 2.37
N TYR A 16 19.89 6.57 1.11
CA TYR A 16 19.68 5.18 0.72
C TYR A 16 20.86 4.58 -0.05
N LYS A 17 22.03 5.23 -0.05
CA LYS A 17 23.22 4.79 -0.81
C LYS A 17 23.68 3.36 -0.49
N ASP A 18 23.40 2.88 0.72
CA ASP A 18 23.77 1.55 1.20
C ASP A 18 22.65 0.51 0.97
N MET A 19 21.48 0.94 0.46
CA MET A 19 20.39 0.06 0.07
C MET A 19 20.52 -0.34 -1.39
N LYS A 20 20.42 -1.64 -1.66
CA LYS A 20 20.44 -2.20 -3.02
C LYS A 20 19.12 -2.89 -3.32
N LEU A 21 18.41 -2.41 -4.35
CA LEU A 21 17.28 -3.13 -4.94
C LEU A 21 17.81 -4.34 -5.71
N VAL A 22 17.60 -5.54 -5.18
CA VAL A 22 18.14 -6.79 -5.77
C VAL A 22 17.22 -7.47 -6.76
N SER A 23 15.90 -7.26 -6.66
CA SER A 23 14.91 -7.85 -7.57
C SER A 23 13.56 -7.11 -7.49
N VAL A 24 12.76 -7.23 -8.56
CA VAL A 24 11.35 -6.88 -8.61
C VAL A 24 10.60 -8.08 -9.18
N VAL A 25 9.68 -8.64 -8.40
CA VAL A 25 8.87 -9.81 -8.76
C VAL A 25 7.38 -9.47 -8.72
N TYR A 26 6.55 -10.28 -9.39
CA TYR A 26 5.13 -9.96 -9.59
C TYR A 26 4.25 -11.12 -9.10
N GLY A 27 3.50 -10.85 -8.02
CA GLY A 27 2.51 -11.78 -7.47
C GLY A 27 1.14 -11.71 -8.14
N ASP A 28 0.91 -10.75 -9.05
CA ASP A 28 -0.32 -10.55 -9.84
C ASP A 28 -1.61 -10.43 -9.02
N ASP A 29 -1.52 -9.92 -7.78
CA ASP A 29 -2.63 -9.92 -6.81
C ASP A 29 -3.25 -11.32 -6.57
N LEU A 30 -2.43 -12.37 -6.74
CA LEU A 30 -2.79 -13.75 -6.43
C LEU A 30 -2.00 -14.21 -5.21
N SER A 31 -2.70 -14.68 -4.17
CA SER A 31 -2.08 -15.12 -2.89
C SER A 31 -1.01 -16.19 -3.12
N ASP A 32 -1.36 -17.28 -3.82
CA ASP A 32 -0.45 -18.42 -4.03
C ASP A 32 0.76 -18.05 -4.89
N LYS A 33 0.59 -17.17 -5.88
CA LYS A 33 1.70 -16.68 -6.69
C LYS A 33 2.60 -15.78 -5.84
N SER A 34 2.03 -14.82 -5.12
CA SER A 34 2.75 -13.91 -4.23
C SER A 34 3.57 -14.65 -3.17
N TYR A 35 3.01 -15.69 -2.56
CA TYR A 35 3.72 -16.56 -1.63
C TYR A 35 4.92 -17.25 -2.29
N ARG A 36 4.73 -17.84 -3.49
CA ARG A 36 5.82 -18.50 -4.24
C ARG A 36 6.92 -17.52 -4.67
N GLU A 37 6.56 -16.30 -5.07
CA GLU A 37 7.54 -15.25 -5.39
C GLU A 37 8.35 -14.86 -4.15
N ALA A 38 7.72 -14.70 -2.99
CA ALA A 38 8.43 -14.45 -1.72
C ALA A 38 9.41 -15.59 -1.38
N MET A 39 8.98 -16.84 -1.50
CA MET A 39 9.84 -18.02 -1.34
C MET A 39 11.03 -18.01 -2.33
N GLY A 40 10.77 -17.61 -3.58
CA GLY A 40 11.78 -17.44 -4.62
C GLY A 40 12.81 -16.37 -4.29
N LEU A 41 12.37 -15.23 -3.72
CA LEU A 41 13.24 -14.18 -3.22
C LEU A 41 14.14 -14.67 -2.09
N PHE A 42 13.57 -15.40 -1.11
CA PHE A 42 14.35 -15.95 0.00
C PHE A 42 15.45 -16.90 -0.46
N LYS A 43 15.17 -17.71 -1.49
CA LYS A 43 16.13 -18.68 -2.06
C LYS A 43 17.20 -17.99 -2.89
N SER A 44 16.81 -17.01 -3.71
CA SER A 44 17.70 -16.33 -4.66
C SER A 44 18.58 -15.26 -4.00
N HIS A 45 18.15 -14.75 -2.84
CA HIS A 45 18.84 -13.66 -2.13
C HIS A 45 19.01 -14.00 -0.64
N PRO A 46 20.01 -14.82 -0.27
CA PRO A 46 20.19 -15.26 1.13
C PRO A 46 20.50 -14.12 2.11
N ASN A 47 21.00 -12.99 1.62
CA ASN A 47 21.29 -11.79 2.41
C ASN A 47 20.18 -10.73 2.31
N LEU A 48 18.99 -11.09 1.83
CA LEU A 48 17.86 -10.16 1.71
C LEU A 48 17.52 -9.56 3.09
N ARG A 49 17.45 -8.22 3.15
CA ARG A 49 17.21 -7.49 4.41
C ARG A 49 15.77 -7.02 4.58
N GLY A 50 15.04 -6.85 3.48
CA GLY A 50 13.64 -6.46 3.54
C GLY A 50 12.92 -6.64 2.21
N ILE A 51 11.59 -6.61 2.28
CA ILE A 51 10.67 -6.65 1.14
C ILE A 51 9.69 -5.48 1.29
N ILE A 52 9.54 -4.70 0.23
CA ILE A 52 8.49 -3.69 0.10
C ILE A 52 7.43 -4.25 -0.85
N SER A 53 6.23 -4.51 -0.35
CA SER A 53 5.13 -5.12 -1.09
C SER A 53 3.97 -4.14 -1.27
N PRO A 54 3.94 -3.33 -2.34
CA PRO A 54 2.93 -2.29 -2.55
C PRO A 54 1.61 -2.86 -3.11
N THR A 55 1.12 -3.94 -2.51
CA THR A 55 -0.14 -4.65 -2.81
C THR A 55 -0.64 -5.33 -1.54
N THR A 56 -1.95 -5.25 -1.29
CA THR A 56 -2.58 -5.85 -0.10
C THR A 56 -2.47 -7.37 -0.11
N VAL A 57 -2.68 -8.00 -1.26
CA VAL A 57 -2.54 -9.46 -1.42
C VAL A 57 -1.07 -9.88 -1.25
N GLY A 58 -0.15 -9.14 -1.87
CA GLY A 58 1.26 -9.49 -1.83
C GLY A 58 1.87 -9.35 -0.44
N ILE A 59 1.53 -8.31 0.32
CA ILE A 59 2.07 -8.09 1.67
C ILE A 59 1.58 -9.16 2.65
N ALA A 60 0.30 -9.54 2.60
CA ALA A 60 -0.26 -10.59 3.44
C ALA A 60 0.36 -11.97 3.14
N ALA A 61 0.49 -12.32 1.86
CA ALA A 61 1.14 -13.56 1.43
C ALA A 61 2.63 -13.61 1.81
N THR A 62 3.33 -12.47 1.73
CA THR A 62 4.74 -12.37 2.16
C THR A 62 4.88 -12.49 3.68
N GLY A 63 3.96 -11.89 4.45
CA GLY A 63 3.91 -12.04 5.91
C GLY A 63 3.81 -13.51 6.31
N LYS A 64 2.89 -14.26 5.67
CA LYS A 64 2.77 -15.70 5.85
C LYS A 64 4.06 -16.46 5.51
N ALA A 65 4.68 -16.15 4.37
CA ALA A 65 5.93 -16.81 3.94
C ALA A 65 7.11 -16.56 4.89
N LEU A 66 7.18 -15.37 5.50
CA LEU A 66 8.18 -15.05 6.51
C LEU A 66 8.00 -15.88 7.78
N GLU A 67 6.76 -16.07 8.23
CA GLU A 67 6.45 -16.89 9.41
C GLU A 67 6.70 -18.36 9.16
N ASP A 68 6.14 -18.91 8.08
CA ASP A 68 6.26 -20.33 7.72
C ASP A 68 7.72 -20.76 7.55
N THR A 69 8.62 -19.83 7.21
CA THR A 69 10.04 -20.11 7.00
C THR A 69 10.97 -19.61 8.12
N GLY A 70 10.42 -19.15 9.24
CA GLY A 70 11.19 -18.67 10.40
C GLY A 70 12.09 -17.47 10.08
N LYS A 71 11.66 -16.61 9.14
CA LYS A 71 12.35 -15.39 8.69
C LYS A 71 11.69 -14.11 9.19
N ALA A 72 10.55 -14.19 9.86
CA ALA A 72 9.98 -13.07 10.61
C ALA A 72 11.04 -12.48 11.57
N GLY A 73 11.18 -11.14 11.56
CA GLY A 73 12.21 -10.42 12.31
C GLY A 73 13.64 -10.52 11.76
N LYS A 74 13.90 -11.37 10.75
CA LYS A 74 15.20 -11.44 10.03
C LYS A 74 15.17 -10.67 8.72
N ILE A 75 14.04 -10.72 8.02
CA ILE A 75 13.76 -9.95 6.81
C ILE A 75 12.61 -9.00 7.14
N GLU A 76 12.83 -7.70 6.95
CA GLU A 76 11.82 -6.68 7.19
C GLU A 76 10.70 -6.76 6.15
N LEU A 77 9.47 -6.50 6.58
CA LEU A 77 8.31 -6.41 5.68
C LEU A 77 7.61 -5.07 5.88
N THR A 78 7.36 -4.37 4.78
CA THR A 78 6.50 -3.19 4.72
C THR A 78 5.82 -3.11 3.34
N GLY A 79 4.94 -2.13 3.14
CA GLY A 79 4.24 -1.94 1.88
C GLY A 79 2.82 -1.42 2.09
N LEU A 80 1.89 -1.89 1.25
CA LEU A 80 0.49 -1.47 1.28
C LEU A 80 -0.40 -2.63 1.71
N GLY A 81 -1.03 -2.53 2.88
CA GLY A 81 -1.78 -3.66 3.47
C GLY A 81 -3.10 -3.27 4.12
N LEU A 82 -4.08 -4.17 4.06
CA LEU A 82 -5.33 -4.01 4.80
C LEU A 82 -5.06 -4.22 6.31
N PRO A 83 -5.46 -3.28 7.19
CA PRO A 83 -5.36 -3.45 8.63
C PRO A 83 -5.96 -4.78 9.14
N SER A 84 -7.11 -5.19 8.61
CA SER A 84 -7.77 -6.46 8.97
C SER A 84 -6.90 -7.69 8.70
N GLU A 85 -6.20 -7.74 7.57
CA GLU A 85 -5.34 -8.86 7.17
C GLU A 85 -3.94 -8.79 7.82
N MET A 86 -3.46 -7.58 8.11
CA MET A 86 -2.10 -7.34 8.60
C MET A 86 -1.99 -7.30 10.12
N LYS A 87 -3.11 -7.24 10.84
CA LYS A 87 -3.15 -7.12 12.31
C LYS A 87 -2.24 -8.10 13.04
N GLN A 88 -2.31 -9.39 12.70
CA GLN A 88 -1.50 -10.40 13.36
C GLN A 88 0.00 -10.18 13.13
N TYR A 89 0.39 -9.87 11.89
CA TYR A 89 1.78 -9.64 11.49
C TYR A 89 2.35 -8.37 12.15
N ILE A 90 1.51 -7.36 12.36
CA ILE A 90 1.91 -6.16 13.11
C ILE A 90 2.11 -6.47 14.58
N LYS A 91 1.16 -7.17 15.21
CA LYS A 91 1.24 -7.47 16.64
C LYS A 91 2.44 -8.35 16.99
N ASN A 92 2.71 -9.38 16.20
CA ASN A 92 3.82 -10.29 16.45
C ASN A 92 5.17 -9.80 15.91
N GLY A 93 5.20 -8.70 15.15
CA GLY A 93 6.41 -8.05 14.67
C GLY A 93 6.94 -8.59 13.33
N THR A 94 6.22 -9.49 12.65
CA THR A 94 6.52 -9.91 11.27
C THR A 94 6.54 -8.71 10.30
N CYS A 95 5.66 -7.72 10.52
CA CYS A 95 5.65 -6.44 9.81
C CYS A 95 5.59 -5.33 10.86
N ARG A 96 6.58 -4.43 10.92
CA ARG A 96 6.56 -3.36 11.96
C ARG A 96 5.53 -2.28 11.64
N GLU A 97 5.60 -1.78 10.42
CA GLU A 97 4.74 -0.72 9.91
C GLU A 97 4.42 -0.95 8.44
N MET A 98 3.21 -0.59 8.05
CA MET A 98 2.74 -0.57 6.67
C MET A 98 1.83 0.65 6.48
N SER A 99 1.51 0.99 5.23
CA SER A 99 0.65 2.12 4.94
C SER A 99 -0.55 1.71 4.11
N LEU A 100 -1.63 2.48 4.15
CA LEU A 100 -2.75 2.41 3.20
C LEU A 100 -3.53 3.71 3.28
N TRP A 101 -4.73 3.75 2.71
CA TRP A 101 -5.77 4.75 2.91
C TRP A 101 -7.07 4.02 3.23
N ASN A 102 -8.13 4.76 3.60
CA ASN A 102 -9.44 4.14 3.81
C ASN A 102 -10.09 3.81 2.45
N PRO A 103 -10.23 2.53 2.05
CA PRO A 103 -10.84 2.18 0.77
C PRO A 103 -12.34 2.51 0.72
N ILE A 104 -13.01 2.57 1.88
CA ILE A 104 -14.43 2.94 1.98
C ILE A 104 -14.60 4.42 1.59
N ASP A 105 -13.73 5.30 2.09
CA ASP A 105 -13.76 6.72 1.74
C ASP A 105 -13.36 6.96 0.28
N LEU A 106 -12.50 6.11 -0.28
CA LEU A 106 -12.16 6.15 -1.70
C LEU A 106 -13.37 5.83 -2.56
N GLY A 107 -14.10 4.76 -2.22
CA GLY A 107 -15.36 4.41 -2.88
C GLY A 107 -16.41 5.51 -2.73
N TYR A 108 -16.60 6.03 -1.52
CA TYR A 108 -17.54 7.12 -1.24
C TYR A 108 -17.23 8.37 -2.10
N SER A 109 -15.95 8.76 -2.16
CA SER A 109 -15.50 9.89 -2.96
C SER A 109 -15.78 9.64 -4.44
N ALA A 110 -15.32 8.50 -4.97
CA ALA A 110 -15.49 8.16 -6.38
C ALA A 110 -16.96 8.15 -6.82
N THR A 111 -17.86 7.58 -6.00
CA THR A 111 -19.30 7.56 -6.29
C THR A 111 -19.90 8.97 -6.32
N TYR A 112 -19.52 9.85 -5.38
CA TYR A 112 -19.98 11.24 -5.37
C TYR A 112 -19.53 12.01 -6.62
N ILE A 113 -18.28 11.80 -7.04
CA ILE A 113 -17.70 12.44 -8.23
C ILE A 113 -18.47 11.98 -9.47
N ALA A 114 -18.66 10.67 -9.62
CA ALA A 114 -19.41 10.10 -10.74
C ALA A 114 -20.84 10.63 -10.80
N TYR A 115 -21.53 10.70 -9.66
CA TYR A 115 -22.88 11.26 -9.58
C TYR A 115 -22.93 12.72 -10.07
N LYS A 116 -22.02 13.58 -9.59
CA LYS A 116 -21.99 14.99 -9.99
C LYS A 116 -21.68 15.20 -11.47
N LEU A 117 -20.79 14.37 -12.04
CA LEU A 117 -20.50 14.40 -13.48
C LEU A 117 -21.74 14.02 -14.30
N VAL A 118 -22.47 12.96 -13.90
CA VAL A 118 -23.67 12.48 -14.61
C VAL A 118 -24.82 13.49 -14.53
N MET A 119 -24.98 14.14 -13.38
CA MET A 119 -26.02 15.16 -13.19
C MET A 119 -25.70 16.50 -13.89
N GLY A 120 -24.47 16.68 -14.39
CA GLY A 120 -24.03 17.93 -14.99
C GLY A 120 -23.67 19.03 -13.97
N ASP A 121 -23.62 18.70 -12.68
CA ASP A 121 -23.27 19.61 -11.58
C ASP A 121 -21.76 19.90 -11.52
N PHE A 122 -20.95 19.15 -12.26
CA PHE A 122 -19.50 19.18 -12.21
C PHE A 122 -18.92 18.77 -13.56
N SER A 123 -17.83 19.41 -14.00
CA SER A 123 -17.25 19.12 -15.32
C SER A 123 -15.94 18.33 -15.26
N GLY A 124 -15.31 18.25 -14.08
CA GLY A 124 -14.12 17.41 -13.85
C GLY A 124 -12.84 18.00 -14.42
N LYS A 125 -12.81 19.32 -14.66
CA LYS A 125 -11.64 20.00 -15.23
C LYS A 125 -10.63 20.36 -14.15
N LYS A 126 -9.35 20.37 -14.52
CA LYS A 126 -8.25 20.86 -13.67
C LYS A 126 -8.60 22.21 -13.03
N GLY A 127 -8.34 22.31 -11.73
CA GLY A 127 -8.58 23.51 -10.93
C GLY A 127 -9.99 23.59 -10.33
N GLU A 128 -10.95 22.82 -10.84
CA GLU A 128 -12.28 22.75 -10.23
C GLU A 128 -12.22 22.12 -8.84
N VAL A 129 -13.11 22.57 -7.97
CA VAL A 129 -13.28 22.08 -6.60
C VAL A 129 -14.73 21.65 -6.44
N MET A 130 -14.94 20.49 -5.80
CA MET A 130 -16.28 19.96 -5.54
C MET A 130 -16.43 19.56 -4.07
N LYS A 131 -17.64 19.75 -3.55
CA LYS A 131 -18.06 19.23 -2.25
C LYS A 131 -18.43 17.75 -2.37
N VAL A 132 -17.79 16.91 -1.56
CA VAL A 132 -17.90 15.45 -1.55
C VAL A 132 -18.38 15.00 -0.17
N GLY A 133 -19.60 15.41 0.20
CA GLY A 133 -20.24 15.02 1.46
C GLY A 133 -19.31 15.17 2.68
N ARG A 134 -19.09 14.06 3.42
CA ARG A 134 -18.22 14.04 4.60
C ARG A 134 -16.72 14.22 4.31
N MET A 135 -16.30 14.04 3.05
CA MET A 135 -14.91 14.22 2.63
C MET A 135 -14.55 15.70 2.41
N GLY A 136 -15.52 16.60 2.47
CA GLY A 136 -15.29 18.03 2.31
C GLY A 136 -15.01 18.40 0.85
N ASP A 137 -14.06 19.30 0.64
CA ASP A 137 -13.74 19.83 -0.69
C ASP A 137 -12.61 19.00 -1.34
N ILE A 138 -12.86 18.48 -2.55
CA ILE A 138 -11.88 17.78 -3.38
C ILE A 138 -11.54 18.63 -4.61
N ARG A 139 -10.26 18.86 -4.87
CA ARG A 139 -9.75 19.61 -6.04
C ARG A 139 -9.29 18.65 -7.13
N ILE A 140 -9.61 18.98 -8.38
CA ILE A 140 -9.07 18.30 -9.56
C ILE A 140 -7.69 18.87 -9.89
N GLY A 141 -6.69 18.02 -9.84
CA GLY A 141 -5.32 18.33 -10.21
C GLY A 141 -5.04 18.10 -11.69
N ASP A 142 -3.75 17.97 -11.99
CA ASP A 142 -3.27 17.62 -13.32
C ASP A 142 -3.76 16.26 -13.80
N GLY A 143 -3.97 16.12 -15.11
CA GLY A 143 -4.45 14.88 -15.71
C GLY A 143 -5.86 14.46 -15.26
N ASN A 144 -6.66 15.40 -14.75
CA ASN A 144 -7.97 15.14 -14.13
C ASN A 144 -7.91 14.19 -12.92
N VAL A 145 -6.80 14.21 -12.17
CA VAL A 145 -6.61 13.38 -10.98
C VAL A 145 -7.07 14.13 -9.73
N ALA A 146 -7.89 13.46 -8.91
CA ALA A 146 -8.28 13.93 -7.58
C ALA A 146 -7.56 13.09 -6.52
N ILE A 147 -6.81 13.75 -5.63
CA ILE A 147 -6.15 13.08 -4.50
C ILE A 147 -7.11 13.08 -3.31
N MET A 148 -7.46 11.89 -2.82
CA MET A 148 -8.36 11.75 -1.67
C MET A 148 -7.65 12.09 -0.34
N SER A 149 -6.47 11.53 -0.12
CA SER A 149 -5.71 11.73 1.12
C SER A 149 -4.25 11.33 0.92
N GLU A 150 -3.40 11.72 1.87
CA GLU A 150 -2.11 11.08 2.07
C GLU A 150 -2.28 9.65 2.60
N PRO A 151 -1.32 8.74 2.36
CA PRO A 151 -1.30 7.44 3.00
C PRO A 151 -1.19 7.56 4.54
N TYR A 152 -1.92 6.71 5.25
CA TYR A 152 -1.88 6.57 6.69
C TYR A 152 -1.01 5.39 7.09
N VAL A 153 -0.14 5.58 8.08
CA VAL A 153 0.76 4.55 8.61
C VAL A 153 0.05 3.76 9.70
N PHE A 154 0.10 2.44 9.59
CA PHE A 154 -0.43 1.49 10.56
C PHE A 154 0.71 0.76 11.26
N ASN A 155 0.63 0.73 12.59
CA ASN A 155 1.61 0.10 13.46
C ASN A 155 0.92 -0.44 14.73
N LYS A 156 1.70 -0.95 15.69
CA LYS A 156 1.14 -1.58 16.90
C LYS A 156 0.21 -0.69 17.71
N ASP A 157 0.37 0.63 17.63
CA ASP A 157 -0.38 1.59 18.46
C ASP A 157 -1.80 1.84 17.94
N ASN A 158 -2.03 1.65 16.63
CA ASN A 158 -3.30 2.00 15.99
C ASN A 158 -3.98 0.83 15.26
N ILE A 159 -3.29 -0.30 15.04
CA ILE A 159 -3.78 -1.38 14.19
C ILE A 159 -5.12 -1.98 14.64
N ASP A 160 -5.35 -2.08 15.96
CA ASP A 160 -6.58 -2.64 16.51
C ASP A 160 -7.83 -1.84 16.11
N LYS A 161 -7.71 -0.51 16.05
CA LYS A 161 -8.81 0.38 15.68
C LYS A 161 -9.23 0.17 14.23
N PHE A 162 -8.26 0.10 13.33
CA PHE A 162 -8.52 0.07 11.89
C PHE A 162 -8.84 -1.32 11.36
N ALA A 163 -8.27 -2.37 11.96
CA ALA A 163 -8.58 -3.75 11.60
C ALA A 163 -10.05 -4.14 11.88
N ALA A 164 -10.77 -3.37 12.69
CA ALA A 164 -12.21 -3.52 12.89
C ALA A 164 -13.06 -2.85 11.79
N ILE A 165 -12.44 -2.13 10.87
CA ILE A 165 -13.11 -1.34 9.82
C ILE A 165 -12.82 -1.93 8.43
N TYR A 166 -11.54 -2.14 8.09
CA TYR A 166 -11.11 -2.65 6.78
C TYR A 166 -9.78 -3.41 6.86
#